data_AF-A0A5R9NXF0-F1
#
_entry.id   AF-A0A5R9NXF0-F1
#
_cell.length_a   1.000
_cell.length_b   1.000
_cell.length_c   1.000
_cell.angle_alpha   90.00
_cell.angle_beta   90.00
_cell.angle_gamma   90.00
#
_symmetry.space_group_name_H-M   'P 1'
#
loop_
_entity.id
_entity.type
_entity.pdbx_description
1 polymer ?
#
loop_
_entity_poly.entity_id
_entity_poly.type
_entity_poly.pdbx_seq_one_letter_code
_entity_poly.pdbx_strand_id
1 'polypeptide(L)' 'MSNVVGIGGTASVETVEDFVRRRGSVTSHEVGRRFGWTYEDAHRHMKKLQRQGVVHGETGKSMTNGGGRDIFWSIPKPSE' A
#
# COMPACT_ATOMS: atom_id res chain seq x y z
N MET A 1 6.16 19.43 8.85
CA MET A 1 7.32 18.55 9.12
C MET A 1 7.22 17.36 8.18
N SER A 2 7.90 17.42 7.05
CA SER A 2 7.92 16.35 6.04
C SER A 2 9.31 15.73 6.05
N ASN A 3 9.44 14.53 6.60
CA ASN A 3 10.71 13.79 6.54
C ASN A 3 10.84 13.18 5.14
N VAL A 4 11.68 13.79 4.32
CA VAL A 4 12.08 13.31 3.00
C VAL A 4 13.40 12.55 3.17
N VAL A 5 13.38 11.23 2.96
CA VAL A 5 14.62 10.45 2.83
C VAL A 5 14.99 10.47 1.35
N GLY A 6 15.89 11.37 0.98
CA GLY A 6 16.48 11.43 -0.36
C GLY A 6 17.73 10.54 -0.42
N ILE A 7 17.73 9.56 -1.32
CA ILE A 7 18.96 8.92 -1.81
C ILE A 7 19.06 9.25 -3.29
N GLY A 8 20.17 9.89 -3.66
CA GLY A 8 20.45 10.41 -4.99
C GLY A 8 20.52 9.32 -6.08
N GLY A 9 20.25 9.78 -7.29
CA GLY A 9 20.07 8.98 -8.49
C GLY A 9 18.71 9.32 -9.09
N THR A 10 18.64 9.56 -10.39
CA THR A 10 17.40 9.85 -11.15
C THR A 10 16.46 8.63 -11.19
N ALA A 11 16.08 8.12 -10.03
CA ALA A 11 15.08 7.10 -9.82
C ALA A 11 13.82 7.85 -9.41
N SER A 12 12.80 7.88 -10.27
CA SER A 12 11.47 8.35 -9.90
C SER A 12 11.12 7.76 -8.54
N VAL A 13 10.92 8.62 -7.55
CA VAL A 13 10.48 8.21 -6.21
C VAL A 13 9.13 7.55 -6.41
N GLU A 14 9.10 6.23 -6.49
CA GLU A 14 7.86 5.48 -6.59
C GLU A 14 7.02 5.79 -5.36
N THR A 15 5.80 6.25 -5.57
CA THR A 15 4.86 6.45 -4.48
C THR A 15 4.15 5.14 -4.14
N VAL A 16 3.59 5.04 -2.93
CA VAL A 16 2.74 3.89 -2.55
C VAL A 16 1.56 3.73 -3.51
N GLU A 17 1.00 4.85 -4.00
CA GLU A 17 -0.07 4.84 -4.99
C GLU A 17 0.37 4.22 -6.32
N ASP A 18 1.53 4.61 -6.84
CA ASP A 18 2.09 4.05 -8.07
C ASP A 18 2.34 2.55 -7.93
N PHE A 19 2.82 2.13 -6.76
CA PHE A 19 3.02 0.72 -6.45
C PHE A 19 1.70 -0.06 -6.48
N VAL A 20 0.66 0.43 -5.79
CA VAL A 20 -0.67 -0.19 -5.75
C VAL A 20 -1.28 -0.22 -7.15
N ARG A 21 -1.18 0.88 -7.92
CA ARG A 21 -1.69 0.98 -9.29
C ARG A 21 -1.03 -0.04 -10.21
N ARG A 22 0.29 -0.25 -10.11
CA ARG A 22 1.02 -1.24 -10.92
C ARG A 22 0.72 -2.68 -10.55
N ARG A 23 0.49 -2.96 -9.26
CA ARG A 23 0.21 -4.31 -8.77
C ARG A 23 -1.28 -4.70 -8.84
N GLY A 24 -2.17 -3.71 -8.89
CA GLY A 24 -3.62 -3.88 -8.87
C GLY A 24 -4.18 -4.12 -7.47
N SER A 25 -3.63 -5.10 -6.73
CA SER A 25 -4.03 -5.42 -5.35
C SER A 25 -2.81 -5.81 -4.54
N VAL A 26 -2.63 -5.22 -3.35
CA VAL A 26 -1.47 -5.45 -2.46
C VAL A 26 -1.87 -5.52 -1.00
N THR A 27 -1.14 -6.27 -0.20
CA THR A 27 -1.28 -6.32 1.26
C THR A 27 -0.40 -5.28 1.96
N SER A 28 -0.70 -4.96 3.22
CA SER A 28 0.16 -4.07 4.03
C SER A 28 1.57 -4.65 4.22
N HIS A 29 1.72 -5.99 4.21
CA HIS A 29 3.01 -6.67 4.24
C HIS A 29 3.84 -6.43 2.96
N GLU A 30 3.21 -6.40 1.80
CA GLU A 30 3.90 -6.11 0.53
C GLU A 30 4.33 -4.66 0.46
N VAL A 31 3.47 -3.73 0.90
CA VAL A 31 3.82 -2.31 1.02
C VAL A 31 4.99 -2.14 1.99
N GLY A 32 4.92 -2.75 3.18
CA GLY A 32 6.02 -2.72 4.15
C GLY A 32 7.35 -3.19 3.56
N ARG A 33 7.35 -4.34 2.88
CA ARG A 33 8.54 -4.87 2.21
C ARG A 33 9.07 -3.96 1.10
N ARG A 34 8.19 -3.32 0.32
CA ARG A 34 8.60 -2.45 -0.80
C ARG A 34 9.25 -1.16 -0.34
N PHE A 35 8.75 -0.58 0.76
CA PHE A 35 9.12 0.76 1.25
C PHE A 35 9.97 0.74 2.53
N GLY A 36 10.32 -0.45 3.04
CA GLY A 36 11.11 -0.59 4.26
C GLY A 36 10.34 -0.21 5.53
N TRP A 37 9.03 -0.41 5.54
CA TRP A 37 8.16 -0.12 6.69
C TRP A 37 7.75 -1.39 7.44
N THR A 38 7.46 -1.23 8.73
CA THR A 38 6.78 -2.27 9.50
C THR A 38 5.38 -2.50 8.95
N TYR A 39 4.78 -3.66 9.26
CA TYR A 39 3.38 -3.91 8.92
C TYR A 39 2.45 -2.82 9.49
N GLU A 40 2.67 -2.40 10.74
CA GLU A 40 1.85 -1.39 11.40
C GLU A 40 1.94 -0.02 10.73
N ASP A 41 3.15 0.40 10.36
CA ASP A 41 3.36 1.68 9.66
C ASP A 41 2.76 1.65 8.26
N ALA A 42 2.97 0.56 7.51
CA ALA A 42 2.34 0.36 6.22
C ALA A 42 0.81 0.37 6.36
N HIS A 43 0.26 -0.36 7.33
CA HIS A 43 -1.18 -0.42 7.57
C HIS A 43 -1.75 0.95 7.93
N ARG A 44 -1.09 1.70 8.83
CA ARG A 44 -1.48 3.06 9.21
C ARG A 44 -1.45 4.00 8.01
N HIS A 45 -0.43 3.89 7.16
CA HIS A 45 -0.30 4.67 5.94
C HIS A 45 -1.42 4.33 4.94
N MET A 46 -1.69 3.06 4.69
CA MET A 46 -2.77 2.63 3.79
C MET A 46 -4.15 3.05 4.30
N LYS A 47 -4.40 3.00 5.61
CA LYS A 47 -5.62 3.54 6.22
C LYS A 47 -5.76 5.05 6.00
N LYS A 48 -4.66 5.80 6.04
CA LYS A 48 -4.67 7.24 5.71
C LYS A 48 -5.05 7.47 4.24
N LEU A 49 -4.44 6.72 3.32
CA LEU A 49 -4.78 6.79 1.88
C LEU A 49 -6.23 6.38 1.62
N GLN A 50 -6.76 5.39 2.36
CA GLN A 50 -8.15 4.99 2.28
C GLN A 50 -9.10 6.12 2.69
N ARG A 51 -8.81 6.81 3.80
CA ARG A 51 -9.59 7.98 4.23
C ARG A 51 -9.54 9.14 3.24
N GLN A 52 -8.48 9.22 2.45
CA GLN A 52 -8.32 10.21 1.38
C GLN A 52 -8.98 9.78 0.07
N GLY A 53 -9.55 8.56 0.00
CA GLY A 53 -10.17 8.03 -1.22
C GLY A 53 -9.19 7.56 -2.29
N VAL A 54 -7.89 7.49 -1.99
CA VAL A 54 -6.85 7.09 -2.96
C VAL A 54 -6.85 5.57 -3.17
N VAL A 55 -7.12 4.81 -2.10
CA VAL A 55 -7.16 3.34 -2.11
C VAL A 55 -8.44 2.83 -1.47
N HIS A 56 -8.88 1.66 -1.89
CA HIS A 56 -9.91 0.87 -1.22
C HIS A 56 -9.26 -0.33 -0.51
N GLY A 57 -9.74 -0.68 0.67
CA GLY A 57 -9.27 -1.83 1.44
C GLY A 57 -10.37 -2.84 1.64
N GLU A 58 -10.18 -4.06 1.14
CA GLU A 58 -11.12 -5.16 1.28
C GLU A 58 -10.50 -6.31 2.09
N THR A 59 -11.26 -6.91 3.00
CA THR A 59 -10.78 -8.07 3.76
C THR A 59 -10.96 -9.33 2.93
N GLY A 60 -9.87 -10.01 2.62
CA GLY A 60 -9.87 -11.26 1.85
C GLY A 60 -9.21 -12.40 2.61
N LYS A 61 -9.38 -13.63 2.11
CA LYS A 61 -8.59 -14.78 2.59
C LYS A 61 -7.17 -14.66 2.05
N SER A 62 -6.20 -14.62 2.96
CA SER A 62 -4.79 -14.68 2.60
C SER A 62 -4.36 -16.13 2.43
N MET A 63 -3.86 -16.46 1.24
CA MET A 63 -3.23 -17.75 0.97
C MET A 63 -1.82 -17.85 1.56
N THR A 64 -1.22 -16.72 1.96
CA THR A 64 0.17 -16.66 2.45
C THR A 64 0.28 -16.71 3.97
N ASN A 65 -0.76 -16.34 4.72
CA ASN A 65 -0.79 -16.36 6.18
C ASN A 65 -1.54 -17.60 6.75
N GLY A 66 -1.38 -18.77 6.13
CA GLY A 66 -1.97 -20.02 6.62
C GLY A 66 -3.51 -20.05 6.60
N GLY A 67 -4.15 -19.28 5.71
CA GLY A 67 -5.61 -19.22 5.59
C GLY A 67 -6.29 -18.14 6.45
N GLY A 68 -5.51 -17.28 7.14
CA GLY A 68 -6.03 -16.11 7.84
C GLY A 68 -6.66 -15.06 6.92
N ARG A 69 -7.32 -14.05 7.51
CA ARG A 69 -7.82 -12.88 6.77
C ARG A 69 -6.73 -11.81 6.71
N ASP A 70 -6.60 -11.15 5.55
CA ASP A 70 -5.72 -9.99 5.38
C ASP A 70 -6.49 -8.89 4.61
N ILE A 71 -5.98 -7.66 4.66
CA ILE A 71 -6.58 -6.52 3.96
C ILE A 71 -5.80 -6.30 2.67
N PHE A 72 -6.53 -6.40 1.57
CA PHE A 72 -6.07 -6.16 0.22
C PHE A 72 -6.43 -4.74 -0.20
N TRP A 73 -5.41 -3.99 -0.59
CA TRP A 73 -5.51 -2.61 -0.99
C TRP A 73 -5.42 -2.47 -2.51
N SER A 74 -6.36 -1.75 -3.10
CA SER A 74 -6.43 -1.51 -4.55
C SER A 74 -6.83 -0.07 -4.83
N ILE A 75 -6.58 0.42 -6.05
CA ILE A 75 -7.11 1.72 -6.48
C ILE A 75 -8.61 1.56 -6.76
N PRO A 76 -9.49 2.45 -6.27
CA PRO A 76 -10.91 2.41 -6.58
C PRO A 76 -11.12 2.47 -8.10
N LYS A 77 -12.01 1.64 -8.63
CA LYS A 77 -12.44 1.82 -10.02
C LYS A 77 -13.20 3.14 -10.11
N PRO A 78 -13.00 3.95 -11.17
CA PRO A 78 -13.86 5.10 -11.40
C PRO A 78 -15.31 4.60 -11.46
N SER A 79 -16.18 5.21 -10.66
CA SER A 79 -17.62 4.96 -10.75
C SER A 79 -18.09 5.49 -12.10
N GLU A 80 -18.58 4.60 -12.96
CA GLU A 80 -19.27 4.95 -14.21
C GLU A 80 -20.62 5.63 -13.93
#